data_AF-A0A961QE92-F1
#
_entry.id   AF-A0A961QE92-F1
#
_cell.length_a   1.000
_cell.length_b   1.000
_cell.length_c   1.000
_cell.angle_alpha   90.00
_cell.angle_beta   90.00
_cell.angle_gamma   90.00
#
_symmetry.space_group_name_H-M   'P 1'
#
loop_
_entity.id
_entity.type
_entity.pdbx_description
1 polymer ?
#
loop_
_entity_poly.entity_id
_entity_poly.type
_entity_poly.pdbx_seq_one_letter_code
_entity_poly.pdbx_strand_id
1 'polypeptide(L)'
;MPEIFSHGHSTLKYPNDNPYLNGAHKPIDLEYTARGPDLTIIGEVPKDLQGMYVRNGHNQVHEPIGKYHPFDGDGMLHAVWFNEG
;
A
#
# COMPACT_ATOMS: atom_id res chain seq x y z
N MET A 1 5.75 -12.99 -10.59
CA MET A 1 4.70 -11.96 -10.44
C MET A 1 4.30 -11.97 -8.98
N PRO A 2 4.08 -10.81 -8.34
CA PRO A 2 3.69 -10.75 -6.94
C PRO A 2 2.48 -11.64 -6.63
N GLU A 3 2.52 -12.29 -5.49
CA GLU A 3 1.44 -13.10 -4.95
C GLU A 3 0.41 -12.21 -4.25
N ILE A 4 -0.87 -12.47 -4.46
CA ILE A 4 -1.93 -11.82 -3.67
C ILE A 4 -1.94 -12.49 -2.30
N PHE A 5 -1.66 -11.72 -1.26
CA PHE A 5 -1.73 -12.17 0.11
C PHE A 5 -3.17 -12.15 0.62
N SER A 6 -3.89 -11.05 0.37
CA SER A 6 -5.28 -10.89 0.79
C SER A 6 -6.03 -9.90 -0.10
N HIS A 7 -7.36 -10.00 -0.10
CA HIS A 7 -8.25 -9.00 -0.69
C HIS A 7 -9.17 -8.48 0.42
N GLY A 8 -8.97 -7.24 0.81
CA GLY A 8 -9.86 -6.50 1.70
C GLY A 8 -11.21 -6.24 1.05
N HIS A 9 -12.30 -6.42 1.81
CA HIS A 9 -13.64 -6.12 1.32
C HIS A 9 -13.95 -4.63 1.48
N SER A 10 -13.58 -3.82 0.48
CA SER A 10 -13.90 -2.39 0.50
C SER A 10 -15.39 -2.15 0.31
N THR A 11 -15.94 -1.23 1.10
CA THR A 11 -17.34 -0.78 0.93
C THR A 11 -17.43 0.61 0.32
N LEU A 12 -16.30 1.21 -0.08
CA LEU A 12 -16.26 2.54 -0.67
C LEU A 12 -16.99 2.59 -2.01
N LYS A 13 -17.80 3.63 -2.19
CA LYS A 13 -18.56 3.91 -3.40
C LYS A 13 -17.80 4.91 -4.26
N TYR A 14 -17.86 4.66 -5.56
CA TYR A 14 -17.28 5.52 -6.59
C TYR A 14 -18.36 5.94 -7.60
N PRO A 15 -18.29 7.16 -8.15
CA PRO A 15 -17.31 8.21 -7.84
C PRO A 15 -17.49 8.73 -6.40
N ASN A 16 -16.38 9.18 -5.79
CA ASN A 16 -16.39 9.71 -4.44
C ASN A 16 -16.15 11.23 -4.48
N ASP A 17 -16.88 12.02 -3.70
CA ASP A 17 -16.70 13.48 -3.69
C ASP A 17 -15.51 13.92 -2.83
N ASN A 18 -14.94 13.04 -2.01
CA ASN A 18 -13.78 13.33 -1.19
C ASN A 18 -12.48 13.22 -2.01
N PRO A 19 -11.69 14.30 -2.14
CA PRO A 19 -10.45 14.27 -2.94
C PRO A 19 -9.44 13.22 -2.44
N TYR A 20 -9.46 12.87 -1.15
CA TYR A 20 -8.56 11.90 -0.54
C TYR A 20 -9.02 10.45 -0.64
N LEU A 21 -10.09 10.17 -1.40
CA LEU A 21 -10.53 8.81 -1.72
C LEU A 21 -10.49 8.55 -3.23
N ASN A 22 -9.81 9.39 -4.00
CA ASN A 22 -9.75 9.30 -5.46
C ASN A 22 -8.31 9.36 -5.99
N GLY A 23 -8.13 8.94 -7.24
CA GLY A 23 -6.85 9.04 -7.95
C GLY A 23 -5.70 8.43 -7.17
N ALA A 24 -4.63 9.20 -6.95
CA ALA A 24 -3.46 8.77 -6.19
C ALA A 24 -3.73 8.50 -4.70
N HIS A 25 -4.86 8.96 -4.17
CA HIS A 25 -5.31 8.73 -2.79
C HIS A 25 -6.35 7.62 -2.68
N LYS A 26 -6.72 6.99 -3.80
CA LYS A 26 -7.66 5.88 -3.79
C LYS A 26 -7.08 4.74 -2.92
N PRO A 27 -7.83 4.23 -1.94
CA PRO A 27 -7.39 3.09 -1.13
C PRO A 27 -7.12 1.85 -1.98
N ILE A 28 -6.15 1.06 -1.53
CA ILE A 28 -5.77 -0.23 -2.08
C ILE A 28 -6.45 -1.31 -1.24
N ASP A 29 -7.22 -2.17 -1.88
CA ASP A 29 -7.91 -3.29 -1.23
C ASP A 29 -7.24 -4.65 -1.52
N LEU A 30 -6.22 -4.68 -2.39
CA LEU A 30 -5.41 -5.86 -2.65
C LEU A 30 -4.06 -5.77 -1.93
N GLU A 31 -3.79 -6.73 -1.05
CA GLU A 31 -2.51 -6.88 -0.37
C GLU A 31 -1.63 -7.88 -1.12
N TYR A 32 -0.36 -7.53 -1.28
CA TYR A 32 0.59 -8.33 -2.06
C TYR A 32 1.76 -8.78 -1.20
N THR A 33 2.27 -9.98 -1.51
CA THR A 33 3.60 -10.44 -1.16
C THR A 33 4.42 -10.56 -2.43
N ALA A 34 5.59 -9.92 -2.48
CA ALA A 34 6.53 -10.04 -3.59
C ALA A 34 7.88 -10.50 -3.04
N ARG A 35 8.56 -11.40 -3.76
CA ARG A 35 9.95 -11.81 -3.47
C ARG A 35 10.90 -11.19 -4.48
N GLY A 36 12.21 -11.31 -4.26
CA GLY A 36 13.25 -10.77 -5.15
C GLY A 36 12.99 -11.02 -6.65
N PRO A 37 12.70 -12.27 -7.08
CA PRO A 37 12.41 -12.57 -8.50
C PRO A 37 11.14 -11.91 -9.06
N ASP A 38 10.24 -11.41 -8.22
CA ASP A 38 9.02 -10.71 -8.62
C ASP A 38 9.23 -9.21 -8.85
N LEU A 39 10.38 -8.68 -8.42
CA LEU A 39 10.70 -7.26 -8.45
C LEU A 39 11.74 -6.98 -9.54
N THR A 40 11.47 -5.97 -10.36
CA THR A 40 12.44 -5.51 -11.35
C THR A 40 13.42 -4.53 -10.71
N ILE A 41 14.71 -4.85 -10.79
CA ILE A 41 15.80 -3.94 -10.40
C ILE A 41 16.29 -3.19 -11.64
N ILE A 42 16.34 -1.86 -11.55
CA ILE A 42 16.94 -0.99 -12.57
C ILE A 42 18.23 -0.41 -11.96
N GLY A 43 19.38 -0.82 -12.49
CA GLY A 43 20.70 -0.51 -11.90
C GLY A 43 21.19 -1.62 -10.97
N GLU A 44 21.77 -1.25 -9.83
CA GLU A 44 22.29 -2.19 -8.80
C GLU A 44 21.83 -1.75 -7.41
N VAL A 45 21.39 -2.70 -6.59
CA VAL A 45 21.12 -2.47 -5.16
C VAL A 45 22.45 -2.60 -4.40
N PRO A 46 22.84 -1.64 -3.53
CA PRO A 46 24.07 -1.74 -2.75
C PRO A 46 24.10 -3.02 -1.90
N LYS A 47 25.17 -3.81 -2.04
CA LYS A 47 25.31 -5.12 -1.37
C LYS A 47 25.42 -5.03 0.16
N ASP A 48 25.75 -3.85 0.68
CA ASP A 48 25.79 -3.54 2.10
C ASP A 48 24.46 -3.02 2.66
N LEU A 49 23.44 -2.85 1.82
CA LEU A 49 22.10 -2.50 2.27
C LEU A 49 21.44 -3.72 2.92
N GLN A 50 21.26 -3.63 4.23
CA GLN A 50 20.63 -4.68 5.02
C GLN A 50 19.65 -4.07 6.02
N GLY A 51 18.37 -4.40 5.87
CA GLY A 51 17.31 -3.85 6.71
C GLY A 51 15.99 -3.73 5.97
N MET A 52 15.03 -3.10 6.64
CA MET A 52 13.67 -2.97 6.13
C MET A 52 13.27 -1.50 6.03
N TYR A 53 12.78 -1.10 4.87
CA TYR A 53 12.07 0.16 4.71
C TYR A 53 10.58 -0.10 4.92
N VAL A 54 9.97 0.60 5.88
CA VAL A 54 8.54 0.52 6.18
C VAL A 54 7.93 1.90 6.07
N ARG A 55 6.77 1.98 5.39
CA ARG A 55 5.99 3.21 5.25
C ARG A 55 4.54 2.94 5.64
N ASN A 56 3.99 3.81 6.48
CA ASN A 56 2.57 3.85 6.78
C ASN A 56 1.86 4.90 5.92
N GLY A 57 0.59 4.66 5.60
CA GLY A 57 -0.29 5.59 4.88
C GLY A 57 -1.75 5.32 5.18
N HIS A 58 -2.60 6.29 4.84
CA HIS A 58 -4.05 6.12 4.94
C HIS A 58 -4.57 5.19 3.86
N ASN A 59 -5.51 4.33 4.21
CA ASN A 59 -6.07 3.34 3.32
C ASN A 59 -7.50 2.97 3.73
N GLN A 60 -8.39 3.96 3.73
CA GLN A 60 -9.79 3.79 4.15
C GLN A 60 -10.47 2.62 3.43
N VAL A 61 -10.86 1.59 4.17
CA VAL A 61 -11.49 0.39 3.58
C VAL A 61 -13.00 0.59 3.43
N HIS A 62 -13.63 1.25 4.41
CA HIS A 62 -15.08 1.37 4.51
C HIS A 62 -15.59 2.80 4.28
N GLU A 63 -16.89 2.95 4.02
CA GLU A 63 -17.49 4.29 3.97
C GLU A 63 -17.29 5.01 5.30
N PRO A 64 -16.81 6.27 5.28
CA PRO A 64 -16.60 7.02 6.51
C PRO A 64 -17.94 7.32 7.20
N ILE A 65 -17.93 7.29 8.52
CA ILE A 65 -19.08 7.74 9.31
C ILE A 65 -19.01 9.28 9.39
N GLY A 66 -19.52 9.94 8.35
CA GLY A 66 -19.54 11.39 8.24
C GLY A 66 -18.38 11.96 7.41
N LYS A 67 -17.78 13.07 7.87
CA LYS A 67 -16.66 13.70 7.16
C LYS A 67 -15.40 12.84 7.32
N TYR A 68 -14.63 12.71 6.23
CA TYR A 68 -13.37 11.99 6.23
C TYR A 68 -12.20 12.94 6.04
N HIS A 69 -11.24 12.90 6.96
CA HIS A 69 -9.90 13.44 6.79
C HIS A 69 -8.93 12.27 6.53
N PRO A 70 -7.90 12.40 5.67
CA PRO A 70 -6.97 11.32 5.39
C PRO A 70 -6.24 10.76 6.62
N PHE A 71 -6.18 11.50 7.73
CA PHE A 71 -5.57 11.00 8.97
C PHE A 71 -6.52 10.12 9.81
N ASP A 72 -7.80 10.04 9.45
CA ASP A 72 -8.78 9.15 10.08
C ASP A 72 -8.82 7.78 9.41
N GLY A 73 -8.12 7.62 8.28
CA GLY A 73 -8.14 6.40 7.49
C GLY A 73 -7.49 5.21 8.19
N ASP A 74 -7.96 4.01 7.84
CA ASP A 74 -7.28 2.76 8.23
C ASP A 74 -5.80 2.82 7.83
N GLY A 75 -4.92 2.29 8.68
CA GLY A 75 -3.49 2.23 8.39
C GLY A 75 -3.14 1.06 7.50
N MET A 76 -2.38 1.29 6.43
CA MET A 76 -1.76 0.22 5.64
C MET A 76 -0.24 0.41 5.60
N LEU A 77 0.47 -0.67 5.94
CA LEU A 77 1.91 -0.71 5.88
C LEU A 77 2.39 -1.26 4.54
N HIS A 78 3.38 -0.59 3.97
CA HIS A 78 4.15 -1.11 2.85
C HIS A 78 5.58 -1.31 3.32
N ALA A 79 6.14 -2.49 3.03
CA ALA A 79 7.49 -2.83 3.46
C ALA A 79 8.30 -3.45 2.33
N VAL A 80 9.60 -3.15 2.31
CA VAL A 80 10.61 -3.82 1.49
C VAL A 80 11.77 -4.18 2.39
N TRP A 81 12.18 -5.44 2.36
CA TRP A 81 13.33 -5.96 3.09
C TRP A 81 14.48 -6.25 2.12
N PHE A 82 15.67 -5.77 2.48
CA PHE A 82 16.92 -5.99 1.75
C PHE A 82 17.84 -6.86 2.59
N ASN A 83 18.52 -7.80 1.95
CA ASN A 83 19.45 -8.72 2.58
C ASN A 83 20.58 -9.06 1.61
N GLU A 84 21.73 -8.42 1.82
CA GLU A 84 22.89 -8.48 0.91
C GLU A 84 22.64 -7.82 -0.46
N GLY A 85 21.79 -6.78 -0.47
CA GLY A 85 21.19 -6.19 -1.68
C GLY A 85 19.78 -6.71 -1.93
#